data_AF-I1HCT1-F1
#
_entry.id   AF-I1HCT1-F1
#
_cell.length_a   1.000
_cell.length_b   1.000
_cell.length_c   1.000
_cell.angle_alpha   90.00
_cell.angle_beta   90.00
_cell.angle_gamma   90.00
#
_symmetry.space_group_name_H-M   'P 1'
#
loop_
_entity.id
_entity.type
_entity.pdbx_description
1 polymer ?
#
loop_
_entity_poly.entity_id
_entity_poly.type
_entity_poly.pdbx_seq_one_letter_code
_entity_poly.pdbx_strand_id
1 'polypeptide(L)'
;MESSGGAPPAEERRLLAASLTARYSDWVLEELDELPGSFLLTDPAMSGHPIVYASRGLASLTGYRPRDVLGRNARLFQGAATDRAAVAGVRDAVRCQRAHQVAILNYRRDGAPHWVLLHVAPVFHAHDGRVLHFLAVQVPIAAAPRRRAAPCRRPPVFAACREEARVEEELPCASHAGEAFVDIDKRGLETTRWLEAGEPRVASGCDKEKALSTANSIFSALNRYSKLTGLVVCGKRCDSAGIPALSSSLNLSLGRIKQSFVLTDRHLPDMPVVYASDAFLSLTGYSREEILGCNCRFLNGPGTSLEVLEEINRNICCEQACTVHLLNYRKDGLAFPDLLHVSPIRNASGKVAFHVWVHLDESIKHDFNGLSPEVWQLGAVGAVRVAVRSLSASGSLLRPSQ
;
A
#
# COMPACT_ATOMS: atom_id res chain seq x y z
N MET A 1 -1.86 11.18 23.66
CA MET A 1 -0.47 10.89 24.05
C MET A 1 0.33 10.64 22.78
N GLU A 2 0.82 11.71 22.17
CA GLU A 2 1.68 11.62 20.99
C GLU A 2 3.08 11.19 21.44
N SER A 3 3.60 10.08 20.90
CA SER A 3 4.95 9.64 21.22
C SER A 3 5.94 10.64 20.62
N SER A 4 6.82 11.17 21.46
CA SER A 4 7.93 12.03 21.05
C SER A 4 8.70 11.38 19.90
N GLY A 5 8.88 12.12 18.80
CA GLY A 5 9.53 11.67 17.56
C GLY A 5 11.05 11.43 17.69
N GLY A 6 11.43 10.45 18.51
CA GLY A 6 12.76 9.88 18.55
C GLY A 6 12.96 8.82 17.48
N ALA A 7 14.21 8.56 17.10
CA ALA A 7 14.56 7.44 16.23
C ALA A 7 14.11 6.12 16.88
N PRO A 8 13.65 5.13 16.10
CA PRO A 8 13.19 3.85 16.65
C PRO A 8 14.27 3.18 17.52
N PRO A 9 13.90 2.40 18.56
CA PRO A 9 14.84 1.61 19.34
C PRO A 9 15.75 0.74 18.44
N ALA A 10 16.92 0.36 18.95
CA ALA A 10 17.92 -0.39 18.16
C ALA A 10 17.37 -1.73 17.64
N GLU A 11 16.50 -2.38 18.41
CA GLU A 11 15.84 -3.63 18.06
C GLU A 11 14.84 -3.45 16.90
N GLU A 12 14.01 -2.41 16.95
CA GLU A 12 13.08 -2.07 15.86
C GLU A 12 13.84 -1.72 14.56
N ARG A 13 14.99 -1.05 14.66
CA ARG A 13 15.87 -0.79 13.51
C ARG A 13 16.41 -2.08 12.88
N ARG A 14 16.77 -3.07 13.69
CA ARG A 14 17.20 -4.38 13.18
C ARG A 14 16.06 -5.09 12.45
N LEU A 15 14.83 -5.02 12.97
CA LEU A 15 13.65 -5.59 12.31
C LEU A 15 13.34 -4.90 10.98
N LEU A 16 13.45 -3.57 10.91
CA LEU A 16 13.24 -2.81 9.67
C LEU A 16 14.31 -3.14 8.62
N ALA A 17 15.58 -3.21 9.03
CA ALA A 17 16.66 -3.61 8.13
C ALA A 17 16.49 -5.05 7.64
N ALA A 18 16.15 -5.97 8.57
CA ALA A 18 15.89 -7.37 8.26
C ALA A 18 14.68 -7.56 7.33
N SER A 19 13.65 -6.71 7.43
CA SER A 19 12.50 -6.74 6.49
C SER A 19 12.95 -6.58 5.04
N LEU A 20 13.93 -5.70 4.78
CA LEU A 20 14.52 -5.53 3.45
C LEU A 20 15.53 -6.65 3.13
N THR A 21 16.52 -6.87 3.99
CA THR A 21 17.63 -7.82 3.70
C THR A 21 17.21 -9.29 3.76
N ALA A 22 16.06 -9.63 4.33
CA ALA A 22 15.50 -10.98 4.19
C ALA A 22 15.04 -11.31 2.75
N ARG A 23 14.92 -10.29 1.87
CA ARG A 23 14.39 -10.42 0.50
C ARG A 23 15.45 -10.20 -0.59
N TYR A 24 16.58 -9.61 -0.22
CA TYR A 24 17.68 -9.27 -1.11
C TYR A 24 18.98 -9.57 -0.38
N SER A 25 20.05 -9.91 -1.10
CA SER A 25 21.35 -10.09 -0.43
C SER A 25 21.78 -8.83 0.32
N ASP A 26 22.64 -8.98 1.34
CA ASP A 26 23.11 -7.88 2.19
C ASP A 26 23.68 -6.67 1.42
N TRP A 27 24.26 -6.92 0.24
CA TRP A 27 24.82 -5.90 -0.66
C TRP A 27 23.80 -4.94 -1.29
N VAL A 28 22.48 -5.23 -1.18
CA VAL A 28 21.45 -4.37 -1.78
C VAL A 28 21.48 -2.96 -1.20
N LEU A 29 21.82 -2.81 0.09
CA LEU A 29 21.83 -1.52 0.76
C LEU A 29 22.95 -0.63 0.22
N GLU A 30 24.12 -1.21 -0.05
CA GLU A 30 25.26 -0.49 -0.64
C GLU A 30 24.93 -0.01 -2.06
N GLU A 31 24.34 -0.87 -2.89
CA GLU A 31 23.93 -0.47 -4.24
C GLU A 31 22.89 0.65 -4.21
N LEU A 32 21.85 0.53 -3.36
CA LEU A 32 20.81 1.55 -3.25
C LEU A 32 21.37 2.90 -2.74
N ASP A 33 22.37 2.87 -1.87
CA ASP A 33 23.01 4.07 -1.32
C ASP A 33 23.81 4.87 -2.37
N GLU A 34 24.32 4.19 -3.40
CA GLU A 34 25.06 4.78 -4.51
C GLU A 34 24.13 5.28 -5.63
N LEU A 35 22.86 4.87 -5.65
CA LEU A 35 21.91 5.32 -6.67
C LEU A 35 21.56 6.81 -6.51
N PRO A 36 21.59 7.59 -7.62
CA PRO A 36 21.19 8.98 -7.57
C PRO A 36 19.68 9.13 -7.43
N GLY A 37 19.26 10.18 -6.71
CA GLY A 37 17.86 10.57 -6.61
C GLY A 37 17.25 10.42 -5.22
N SER A 38 16.06 10.99 -5.06
CA SER A 38 15.32 10.99 -3.81
C SER A 38 14.25 9.91 -3.85
N PHE A 39 14.45 8.83 -3.09
CA PHE A 39 13.51 7.73 -3.04
C PHE A 39 13.50 7.02 -1.70
N LEU A 40 12.46 6.21 -1.48
CA LEU A 40 12.30 5.35 -0.31
C LEU A 40 11.61 4.04 -0.69
N LEU A 41 11.82 3.02 0.14
CA LEU A 41 11.07 1.77 0.10
C LEU A 41 10.25 1.63 1.38
N THR A 42 9.05 1.11 1.23
CA THR A 42 8.15 0.79 2.33
C THR A 42 7.79 -0.68 2.29
N ASP A 43 7.55 -1.28 3.46
CA ASP A 43 7.09 -2.67 3.57
C ASP A 43 5.60 -2.70 3.95
N PRO A 44 4.70 -3.09 3.03
CA PRO A 44 3.27 -3.18 3.32
C PRO A 44 2.92 -4.31 4.31
N ALA A 45 3.75 -5.35 4.43
CA ALA A 45 3.53 -6.48 5.35
C ALA A 45 3.71 -6.08 6.82
N MET A 46 4.48 -5.02 7.09
CA MET A 46 4.67 -4.49 8.43
C MET A 46 3.51 -3.56 8.84
N SER A 47 3.17 -3.58 10.14
CA SER A 47 2.12 -2.72 10.69
C SER A 47 2.41 -1.24 10.42
N GLY A 48 1.42 -0.52 9.91
CA GLY A 48 1.55 0.90 9.59
C GLY A 48 2.23 1.21 8.25
N HIS A 49 2.61 0.21 7.45
CA HIS A 49 3.28 0.38 6.16
C HIS A 49 4.52 1.30 6.28
N PRO A 50 5.50 0.95 7.13
CA PRO A 50 6.63 1.79 7.48
C PRO A 50 7.64 1.91 6.33
N ILE A 51 8.40 3.00 6.35
CA ILE A 51 9.61 3.18 5.55
C ILE A 51 10.69 2.24 6.10
N VAL A 52 11.19 1.35 5.24
CA VAL A 52 12.26 0.38 5.55
C VAL A 52 13.60 0.77 4.92
N TYR A 53 13.58 1.66 3.92
CA TYR A 53 14.78 2.24 3.32
C TYR A 53 14.53 3.68 2.87
N ALA A 54 15.52 4.55 3.00
CA ALA A 54 15.47 5.94 2.56
C ALA A 54 16.83 6.36 1.98
N SER A 55 16.84 6.85 0.73
CA SER A 55 18.06 7.21 0.04
C SER A 55 18.72 8.46 0.61
N ARG A 56 20.02 8.63 0.36
CA ARG A 56 20.75 9.87 0.68
C ARG A 56 20.14 11.09 -0.03
N GLY A 57 19.66 10.93 -1.26
CA GLY A 57 18.99 11.99 -1.99
C GLY A 57 17.67 12.43 -1.35
N LEU A 58 16.93 11.52 -0.71
CA LEU A 58 15.73 11.86 0.07
C LEU A 58 16.09 12.71 1.29
N ALA A 59 17.19 12.36 1.98
CA ALA A 59 17.67 13.13 3.11
C ALA A 59 18.03 14.56 2.70
N SER A 60 18.76 14.72 1.59
CA SER A 60 19.10 16.02 1.01
C SER A 60 17.86 16.81 0.58
N LEU A 61 16.85 16.14 0.00
CA LEU A 61 15.63 16.80 -0.45
C LEU A 61 14.75 17.24 0.72
N THR A 62 14.60 16.44 1.76
CA THR A 62 13.58 16.67 2.79
C THR A 62 14.15 17.26 4.07
N GLY A 63 15.46 17.20 4.27
CA GLY A 63 16.14 17.60 5.50
C GLY A 63 15.98 16.59 6.65
N TYR A 64 15.29 15.47 6.43
CA TYR A 64 15.22 14.37 7.40
C TYR A 64 16.43 13.46 7.26
N ARG A 65 17.03 13.06 8.38
CA ARG A 65 18.08 12.03 8.36
C ARG A 65 17.42 10.68 8.09
N PRO A 66 18.07 9.72 7.41
CA PRO A 66 17.49 8.38 7.18
C PRO A 66 16.98 7.74 8.48
N ARG A 67 17.76 7.85 9.56
CA ARG A 67 17.37 7.33 10.90
C ARG A 67 16.11 7.98 11.51
N ASP A 68 15.72 9.17 11.06
CA ASP A 68 14.54 9.90 11.56
C ASP A 68 13.27 9.54 10.77
N VAL A 69 13.41 8.86 9.62
CA VAL A 69 12.29 8.45 8.74
C VAL A 69 12.02 6.94 8.79
N LEU A 70 13.05 6.12 9.04
CA LEU A 70 12.90 4.67 9.16
C LEU A 70 11.87 4.31 10.23
N GLY A 71 10.99 3.34 9.94
CA GLY A 71 9.91 2.89 10.81
C GLY A 71 8.65 3.75 10.75
N ARG A 72 8.71 4.93 10.14
CA ARG A 72 7.56 5.85 10.05
C ARG A 72 6.79 5.61 8.77
N ASN A 73 5.50 5.94 8.79
CA ASN A 73 4.70 5.96 7.57
C ASN A 73 5.07 7.18 6.70
N ALA A 74 5.10 7.02 5.37
CA ALA A 74 5.46 8.08 4.42
C ALA A 74 4.54 9.32 4.45
N ARG A 75 3.37 9.24 5.10
CA ARG A 75 2.54 10.42 5.41
C ARG A 75 3.26 11.50 6.22
N LEU A 76 4.42 11.18 6.82
CA LEU A 76 5.31 12.12 7.48
C LEU A 76 5.58 13.39 6.67
N PHE A 77 5.70 13.26 5.34
CA PHE A 77 6.03 14.40 4.48
C PHE A 77 4.80 15.28 4.16
N GLN A 78 3.60 14.89 4.57
CA GLN A 78 2.35 15.63 4.29
C GLN A 78 2.07 16.63 5.41
N GLY A 79 1.39 17.73 5.08
CA GLY A 79 1.04 18.78 6.03
C GLY A 79 -0.31 19.44 5.71
N ALA A 80 -0.61 20.55 6.37
CA ALA A 80 -1.94 21.16 6.38
C ALA A 80 -2.46 21.52 4.98
N ALA A 81 -1.60 22.05 4.12
CA ALA A 81 -1.96 22.42 2.73
C ALA A 81 -1.72 21.31 1.71
N THR A 82 -1.37 20.08 2.13
CA THR A 82 -1.29 18.95 1.20
C THR A 82 -2.69 18.57 0.71
N ASP A 83 -2.88 18.57 -0.61
CA ASP A 83 -4.17 18.26 -1.22
C ASP A 83 -4.66 16.85 -0.86
N ARG A 84 -5.89 16.78 -0.31
CA ARG A 84 -6.54 15.53 0.09
C ARG A 84 -6.88 14.65 -1.11
N ALA A 85 -7.18 15.22 -2.28
CA ALA A 85 -7.47 14.45 -3.48
C ALA A 85 -6.20 13.75 -4.00
N ALA A 86 -5.07 14.45 -4.04
CA ALA A 86 -3.77 13.84 -4.33
C ALA A 86 -3.43 12.69 -3.36
N VAL A 87 -3.65 12.88 -2.05
CA VAL A 87 -3.43 11.84 -1.03
C VAL A 87 -4.36 10.64 -1.23
N ALA A 88 -5.63 10.88 -1.57
CA ALA A 88 -6.58 9.82 -1.88
C ALA A 88 -6.13 9.00 -3.11
N GLY A 89 -5.68 9.67 -4.17
CA GLY A 89 -5.14 9.01 -5.37
C GLY A 89 -3.95 8.10 -5.07
N VAL A 90 -3.03 8.53 -4.20
CA VAL A 90 -1.91 7.69 -3.72
C VAL A 90 -2.41 6.50 -2.91
N ARG A 91 -3.36 6.71 -1.99
CA ARG A 91 -3.94 5.64 -1.17
C ARG A 91 -4.62 4.59 -2.03
N ASP A 92 -5.38 5.02 -3.03
CA ASP A 92 -6.08 4.13 -3.96
C ASP A 92 -5.09 3.36 -4.83
N ALA A 93 -4.00 4.01 -5.29
CA ALA A 93 -2.94 3.34 -6.01
C ALA A 93 -2.24 2.24 -5.19
N VAL A 94 -1.96 2.52 -3.91
CA VAL A 94 -1.39 1.53 -2.97
C VAL A 94 -2.38 0.37 -2.74
N ARG A 95 -3.67 0.66 -2.53
CA ARG A 95 -4.71 -0.36 -2.37
C ARG A 95 -4.86 -1.25 -3.61
N CYS A 96 -4.86 -0.62 -4.79
CA CYS A 96 -4.98 -1.28 -6.08
C CYS A 96 -3.67 -1.91 -6.56
N GLN A 97 -2.54 -1.68 -5.88
CA GLN A 97 -1.20 -2.11 -6.28
C GLN A 97 -0.87 -1.72 -7.73
N ARG A 98 -1.07 -0.45 -8.05
CA ARG A 98 -0.71 0.09 -9.35
C ARG A 98 0.28 1.23 -9.20
N ALA A 99 1.07 1.44 -10.25
CA ALA A 99 1.87 2.64 -10.32
C ALA A 99 0.97 3.89 -10.36
N HIS A 100 1.46 4.97 -9.76
CA HIS A 100 0.77 6.26 -9.77
C HIS A 100 1.77 7.40 -9.71
N GLN A 101 1.51 8.45 -10.47
CA GLN A 101 2.26 9.69 -10.44
C GLN A 101 1.32 10.83 -10.09
N VAL A 102 1.73 11.66 -9.14
CA VAL A 102 0.95 12.82 -8.72
C VAL A 102 1.90 13.95 -8.29
N ALA A 103 1.56 15.18 -8.65
CA ALA A 103 2.21 16.35 -8.06
C ALA A 103 1.60 16.60 -6.68
N ILE A 104 2.41 16.63 -5.65
CA ILE A 104 1.95 16.76 -4.26
C ILE A 104 2.83 17.74 -3.50
N LEU A 105 2.20 18.53 -2.63
CA LEU A 105 2.88 19.42 -1.72
C LEU A 105 3.35 18.65 -0.49
N ASN A 106 4.66 18.55 -0.30
CA ASN A 106 5.30 17.93 0.85
C ASN A 106 6.00 18.99 1.71
N TYR A 107 6.34 18.63 2.94
CA TYR A 107 6.98 19.47 3.93
C TYR A 107 8.33 18.89 4.33
N ARG A 108 9.33 19.76 4.39
CA ARG A 108 10.67 19.46 4.89
C ARG A 108 10.66 19.35 6.41
N ARG A 109 11.77 18.92 7.00
CA ARG A 109 11.93 18.80 8.47
C ARG A 109 11.79 20.13 9.21
N ASP A 110 12.19 21.23 8.58
CA ASP A 110 11.98 22.60 9.08
C ASP A 110 10.53 23.10 8.88
N GLY A 111 9.69 22.30 8.23
CA GLY A 111 8.31 22.62 7.90
C GLY A 111 8.14 23.57 6.71
N ALA A 112 9.18 23.77 5.90
CA ALA A 112 9.06 24.50 4.65
C ALA A 112 8.33 23.65 3.58
N PRO A 113 7.29 24.20 2.91
CA PRO A 113 6.57 23.49 1.86
C PRO A 113 7.40 23.40 0.58
N HIS A 114 7.28 22.28 -0.15
CA HIS A 114 7.88 22.10 -1.46
C HIS A 114 7.05 21.14 -2.32
N TRP A 115 6.99 21.43 -3.61
CA TRP A 115 6.30 20.59 -4.58
C TRP A 115 7.20 19.47 -5.08
N VAL A 116 6.66 18.26 -5.10
CA VAL A 116 7.31 17.10 -5.70
C VAL A 116 6.37 16.37 -6.64
N LEU A 117 6.91 15.86 -7.74
CA LEU A 117 6.31 14.76 -8.47
C LEU A 117 6.63 13.49 -7.70
N LEU A 118 5.59 12.91 -7.10
CA LEU A 118 5.67 11.63 -6.40
C LEU A 118 5.30 10.52 -7.38
N HIS A 119 6.24 9.64 -7.67
CA HIS A 119 6.01 8.38 -8.38
C HIS A 119 6.03 7.22 -7.38
N VAL A 120 4.88 6.58 -7.19
CA VAL A 120 4.74 5.38 -6.36
C VAL A 120 4.56 4.17 -7.27
N ALA A 121 5.32 3.10 -7.03
CA ALA A 121 5.21 1.84 -7.77
C ALA A 121 5.37 0.63 -6.84
N PRO A 122 4.52 -0.40 -6.97
CA PRO A 122 4.70 -1.66 -6.26
C PRO A 122 5.91 -2.44 -6.80
N VAL A 123 6.62 -3.11 -5.89
CA VAL A 123 7.64 -4.12 -6.17
C VAL A 123 7.01 -5.48 -5.89
N PHE A 124 6.82 -6.28 -6.92
CA PHE A 124 6.19 -7.60 -6.80
C PHE A 124 7.25 -8.69 -6.68
N HIS A 125 6.89 -9.76 -5.98
CA HIS A 125 7.59 -11.03 -6.12
C HIS A 125 7.20 -11.65 -7.47
N ALA A 126 8.20 -12.16 -8.19
CA ALA A 126 8.08 -12.55 -9.59
C ALA A 126 7.28 -13.83 -9.82
N HIS A 127 7.05 -14.65 -8.80
CA HIS A 127 6.34 -15.93 -8.97
C HIS A 127 4.90 -15.90 -8.47
N ASP A 128 4.61 -15.27 -7.33
CA ASP A 128 3.27 -15.27 -6.71
C ASP A 128 2.53 -13.92 -6.86
N GLY A 129 3.17 -12.91 -7.46
CA GLY A 129 2.56 -11.60 -7.70
C GLY A 129 2.21 -10.82 -6.43
N ARG A 130 2.73 -11.21 -5.26
CA ARG A 130 2.55 -10.47 -4.01
C ARG A 130 3.38 -9.19 -4.03
N VAL A 131 2.89 -8.12 -3.42
CA VAL A 131 3.70 -6.91 -3.23
C VAL A 131 4.62 -7.10 -2.04
N LEU A 132 5.91 -7.00 -2.30
CA LEU A 132 6.97 -7.05 -1.28
C LEU A 132 7.25 -5.67 -0.72
N HIS A 133 7.31 -4.65 -1.59
CA HIS A 133 7.56 -3.27 -1.18
C HIS A 133 6.80 -2.29 -2.06
N PHE A 134 6.63 -1.06 -1.58
CA PHE A 134 6.35 0.07 -2.47
C PHE A 134 7.57 0.97 -2.57
N LEU A 135 7.96 1.25 -3.81
CA LEU A 135 8.95 2.25 -4.18
C LEU A 135 8.25 3.60 -4.34
N ALA A 136 8.79 4.63 -3.68
CA ALA A 136 8.37 6.01 -3.89
C ALA A 136 9.56 6.88 -4.29
N VAL A 137 9.53 7.42 -5.50
CA VAL A 137 10.51 8.39 -6.03
C VAL A 137 9.90 9.79 -5.94
N GLN A 138 10.70 10.77 -5.50
CA GLN A 138 10.30 12.17 -5.37
C GLN A 138 11.21 13.05 -6.24
N VAL A 139 10.61 13.71 -7.24
CA VAL A 139 11.32 14.67 -8.09
C VAL A 139 10.83 16.07 -7.77
N PRO A 140 11.68 17.01 -7.32
CA PRO A 140 11.26 18.36 -7.00
C PRO A 140 10.73 19.10 -8.23
N ILE A 141 9.55 19.73 -8.10
CA ILE A 141 8.95 20.52 -9.18
C ILE A 141 9.35 21.99 -8.97
N ALA A 142 10.19 22.49 -9.86
CA ALA A 142 10.63 23.88 -9.83
C ALA A 142 9.45 24.86 -9.92
N ALA A 143 9.60 26.05 -9.32
CA ALA A 143 8.65 27.12 -9.55
C ALA A 143 8.79 27.59 -11.00
N ALA A 144 7.68 27.86 -11.68
CA ALA A 144 7.76 28.56 -12.96
C ALA A 144 8.54 29.88 -12.73
N PRO A 145 9.54 30.20 -13.57
CA PRO A 145 10.22 31.48 -13.45
C PRO A 145 9.16 32.57 -13.56
N ARG A 146 9.06 33.43 -12.54
CA ARG A 146 8.23 34.63 -12.60
C ARG A 146 8.68 35.39 -13.85
N ARG A 147 7.82 35.47 -14.88
CA ARG A 147 7.99 36.45 -15.95
C ARG A 147 8.02 37.80 -15.26
N ARG A 148 9.21 38.35 -15.00
CA ARG A 148 9.35 39.79 -14.77
C ARG A 148 8.71 40.42 -15.99
N ALA A 149 7.56 41.07 -15.82
CA ALA A 149 7.10 42.01 -16.81
C ALA A 149 8.29 42.96 -17.03
N ALA A 150 8.90 42.89 -18.21
CA ALA A 150 9.79 43.96 -18.63
C ALA A 150 8.99 45.25 -18.46
N PRO A 151 9.51 46.30 -17.82
CA PRO A 151 8.83 47.58 -17.83
C PRO A 151 8.60 47.89 -19.30
N CYS A 152 7.34 47.98 -19.70
CA CYS A 152 6.98 48.40 -21.04
C CYS A 152 7.60 49.79 -21.21
N ARG A 153 8.73 49.87 -21.90
CA ARG A 153 9.21 51.13 -22.46
C ARG A 153 8.12 51.55 -23.43
N ARG A 154 7.24 52.43 -22.97
CA ARG A 154 6.33 53.17 -23.84
C ARG A 154 7.20 53.83 -24.93
N PRO A 155 6.91 53.64 -26.22
CA PRO A 155 7.49 54.52 -27.22
C PRO A 155 6.98 55.95 -26.96
N PRO A 156 7.75 56.99 -27.31
CA PRO A 156 7.31 58.37 -27.13
C PRO A 156 6.04 58.58 -27.97
N VAL A 157 4.92 58.84 -27.29
CA VAL A 157 3.67 59.24 -27.94
C VAL A 157 3.81 60.72 -28.23
N PHE A 158 3.89 61.06 -29.52
CA PHE A 158 3.73 62.43 -29.99
C PHE A 158 2.33 62.92 -29.62
N ALA A 159 2.28 64.11 -29.03
CA ALA A 159 1.06 64.81 -28.69
C ALA A 159 0.24 65.15 -29.95
N ALA A 160 -1.04 64.83 -29.93
CA ALA A 160 -2.05 65.48 -30.76
C ALA A 160 -3.30 65.68 -29.90
N CYS A 161 -3.59 66.95 -29.63
CA CYS A 161 -4.78 67.39 -28.91
C CYS A 161 -6.04 67.04 -29.72
N ARG A 162 -7.07 66.50 -29.07
CA ARG A 162 -8.45 66.86 -29.40
C ARG A 162 -9.35 66.74 -28.17
N GLU A 163 -10.12 67.80 -28.00
CA GLU A 163 -10.99 68.17 -26.89
C GLU A 163 -12.40 67.62 -27.07
N GLU A 164 -13.28 67.90 -26.09
CA GLU A 164 -14.71 67.57 -25.91
C GLU A 164 -14.97 66.30 -25.04
N ALA A 165 -15.82 66.23 -24.01
CA ALA A 165 -16.64 67.19 -23.25
C ALA A 165 -17.36 66.42 -22.10
N ARG A 166 -17.40 67.00 -20.88
CA ARG A 166 -18.46 66.95 -19.81
C ARG A 166 -18.73 65.57 -19.12
N VAL A 167 -19.11 65.42 -17.85
CA VAL A 167 -19.81 66.22 -16.81
C VAL A 167 -19.23 65.89 -15.40
N GLU A 168 -19.36 66.86 -14.50
CA GLU A 168 -19.03 66.93 -13.06
C GLU A 168 -19.69 65.86 -12.16
N GLU A 169 -19.03 65.52 -11.04
CA GLU A 169 -19.64 65.70 -9.70
C GLU A 169 -18.57 65.65 -8.59
N GLU A 170 -18.74 66.53 -7.61
CA GLU A 170 -17.78 66.95 -6.59
C GLU A 170 -17.77 66.03 -5.32
N LEU A 171 -16.56 65.82 -4.79
CA LEU A 171 -16.03 65.78 -3.38
C LEU A 171 -17.01 65.80 -2.15
N PRO A 172 -16.57 65.53 -0.88
CA PRO A 172 -15.19 65.39 -0.35
C PRO A 172 -14.93 64.26 0.68
N CYS A 173 -13.64 64.10 1.01
CA CYS A 173 -13.11 63.34 2.13
C CYS A 173 -13.58 63.84 3.51
N ALA A 174 -13.76 62.91 4.46
CA ALA A 174 -13.60 63.19 5.89
C ALA A 174 -12.99 61.98 6.61
N SER A 175 -11.80 62.23 7.17
CA SER A 175 -11.06 61.41 8.11
C SER A 175 -11.78 61.27 9.44
N HIS A 176 -11.89 60.06 10.00
CA HIS A 176 -11.92 59.87 11.46
C HIS A 176 -11.11 58.64 11.85
N ALA A 177 -10.11 58.91 12.69
CA ALA A 177 -9.31 57.94 13.39
C ALA A 177 -10.19 57.18 14.39
N GLY A 178 -10.23 55.86 14.26
CA GLY A 178 -10.77 54.95 15.26
C GLY A 178 -9.73 53.87 15.49
N GLU A 179 -9.10 53.91 16.66
CA GLU A 179 -8.15 52.93 17.15
C GLU A 179 -8.79 51.53 17.13
N ALA A 180 -8.35 50.68 16.20
CA ALA A 180 -8.67 49.27 16.23
C ALA A 180 -7.65 48.56 17.12
N PHE A 181 -8.12 48.16 18.29
CA PHE A 181 -7.52 47.12 19.13
C PHE A 181 -6.95 45.99 18.26
N VAL A 182 -5.63 45.80 18.30
CA VAL A 182 -4.98 44.65 17.67
C VAL A 182 -5.10 43.48 18.63
N ASP A 183 -6.09 42.63 18.42
CA ASP A 183 -6.09 41.29 19.00
C ASP A 183 -5.08 40.46 18.20
N ILE A 184 -3.87 40.30 18.74
CA ILE A 184 -2.81 39.45 18.19
C ILE A 184 -3.23 38.00 18.46
N ASP A 185 -4.19 37.55 17.67
CA ASP A 185 -4.62 36.16 17.68
C ASP A 185 -3.73 35.37 16.72
N LYS A 186 -3.36 34.16 17.13
CA LYS A 186 -2.30 33.31 16.53
C LYS A 186 -2.52 32.85 15.07
N ARG A 187 -3.43 33.49 14.33
CA ARG A 187 -3.72 33.20 12.90
C ARG A 187 -2.64 33.68 11.94
N GLY A 188 -1.82 34.65 12.34
CA GLY A 188 -0.79 35.25 11.48
C GLY A 188 0.22 34.23 10.92
N LEU A 189 0.59 33.22 11.72
CA LEU A 189 1.58 32.20 11.34
C LEU A 189 1.01 31.14 10.38
N GLU A 190 -0.31 30.93 10.39
CA GLU A 190 -0.96 30.04 9.43
C GLU A 190 -1.12 30.75 8.08
N THR A 191 -1.58 32.01 8.07
CA THR A 191 -1.75 32.80 6.84
C THR A 191 -0.46 32.98 6.02
N THR A 192 0.69 33.17 6.65
CA THR A 192 1.98 33.27 5.95
C THR A 192 2.41 31.94 5.33
N ARG A 193 2.11 30.81 5.98
CA ARG A 193 2.45 29.47 5.47
C ARG A 193 1.60 29.05 4.26
N TRP A 194 0.34 29.48 4.19
CA TRP A 194 -0.52 29.31 3.02
C TRP A 194 -0.01 30.11 1.81
N LEU A 195 0.53 31.31 2.03
CA LEU A 195 1.16 32.12 0.97
C LEU A 195 2.44 31.48 0.41
N GLU A 196 3.19 30.71 1.23
CA GLU A 196 4.42 30.03 0.81
C GLU A 196 4.19 28.68 0.09
N ALA A 197 3.05 28.01 0.33
CA ALA A 197 2.70 26.75 -0.33
C ALA A 197 2.60 26.88 -1.86
N GLY A 198 2.26 28.08 -2.35
CA GLY A 198 2.13 28.39 -3.77
C GLY A 198 0.96 27.65 -4.45
N GLU A 199 0.62 28.07 -5.66
CA GLU A 199 -0.41 27.41 -6.47
C GLU A 199 -0.03 25.96 -6.81
N PRO A 200 -1.02 25.06 -7.03
CA PRO A 200 -0.80 23.72 -7.53
C PRO A 200 0.16 23.69 -8.72
N ARG A 201 1.23 22.89 -8.61
CA ARG A 201 2.23 22.79 -9.68
C ARG A 201 2.00 21.56 -10.54
N VAL A 202 2.22 21.73 -11.84
CA VAL A 202 2.20 20.64 -12.80
C VAL A 202 3.63 20.21 -13.09
N ALA A 203 3.90 18.91 -12.98
CA ALA A 203 5.20 18.35 -13.33
C ALA A 203 5.41 18.35 -14.85
N SER A 204 6.61 18.74 -15.29
CA SER A 204 7.00 18.72 -16.70
C SER A 204 7.19 17.28 -17.21
N GLY A 205 7.27 17.11 -18.54
CA GLY A 205 7.64 15.83 -19.14
C GLY A 205 9.00 15.31 -18.65
N CYS A 206 9.98 16.22 -18.50
CA CYS A 206 11.30 15.89 -17.98
C CYS A 206 11.24 15.40 -16.53
N ASP A 207 10.41 16.01 -15.68
CA ASP A 207 10.24 15.56 -14.29
C ASP A 207 9.70 14.12 -14.24
N LYS A 208 8.71 13.81 -15.11
CA LYS A 208 8.11 12.47 -15.22
C LYS A 208 9.11 11.44 -15.73
N GLU A 209 9.90 11.79 -16.74
CA GLU A 209 10.94 10.92 -17.29
C GLU A 209 12.04 10.66 -16.26
N LYS A 210 12.48 11.68 -15.54
CA LYS A 210 13.44 11.55 -14.44
C LYS A 210 12.91 10.61 -13.35
N ALA A 211 11.64 10.76 -12.95
CA ALA A 211 11.03 9.90 -11.95
C ALA A 211 11.00 8.41 -12.40
N LEU A 212 10.64 8.15 -13.66
CA LEU A 212 10.60 6.80 -14.23
C LEU A 212 12.00 6.20 -14.41
N SER A 213 12.96 6.98 -14.89
CA SER A 213 14.35 6.56 -15.05
C SER A 213 14.97 6.16 -13.72
N THR A 214 14.81 7.01 -12.68
CA THR A 214 15.24 6.68 -11.31
C THR A 214 14.55 5.42 -10.80
N ALA A 215 13.23 5.27 -11.01
CA ALA A 215 12.52 4.07 -10.59
C ALA A 215 13.04 2.81 -11.28
N ASN A 216 13.31 2.85 -12.59
CA ASN A 216 13.83 1.72 -13.35
C ASN A 216 15.24 1.30 -12.91
N SER A 217 16.12 2.25 -12.58
CA SER A 217 17.44 1.94 -12.02
C SER A 217 17.32 1.23 -10.67
N ILE A 218 16.41 1.67 -9.80
CA ILE A 218 16.16 1.04 -8.50
C ILE A 218 15.57 -0.36 -8.69
N PHE A 219 14.58 -0.53 -9.56
CA PHE A 219 14.04 -1.86 -9.89
C PHE A 219 15.11 -2.80 -10.42
N SER A 220 16.04 -2.29 -11.23
CA SER A 220 17.16 -3.07 -11.77
C SER A 220 18.10 -3.54 -10.67
N ALA A 221 18.42 -2.67 -9.71
CA ALA A 221 19.21 -3.02 -8.52
C ALA A 221 18.49 -4.09 -7.68
N LEU A 222 17.22 -3.84 -7.31
CA LEU A 222 16.43 -4.79 -6.51
C LEU A 222 16.32 -6.15 -7.21
N ASN A 223 16.03 -6.18 -8.51
CA ASN A 223 15.96 -7.43 -9.27
C ASN A 223 17.31 -8.18 -9.25
N ARG A 224 18.43 -7.48 -9.49
CA ARG A 224 19.77 -8.09 -9.48
C ARG A 224 20.06 -8.80 -8.15
N TYR A 225 19.80 -8.14 -7.03
CA TYR A 225 20.10 -8.67 -5.70
C TYR A 225 19.02 -9.60 -5.14
N SER A 226 17.81 -9.59 -5.71
CA SER A 226 16.77 -10.57 -5.39
C SER A 226 17.09 -11.98 -5.91
N LYS A 227 17.73 -12.08 -7.08
CA LYS A 227 18.12 -13.36 -7.70
C LYS A 227 19.02 -14.21 -6.82
N LEU A 228 19.84 -13.58 -5.98
CA LEU A 228 20.76 -14.26 -5.06
C LEU A 228 20.06 -14.92 -3.87
N THR A 229 18.81 -14.54 -3.57
CA THR A 229 18.01 -15.10 -2.47
C THR A 229 16.90 -16.04 -2.95
N GLY A 230 16.74 -16.20 -4.27
CA GLY A 230 15.62 -16.94 -4.87
C GLY A 230 14.28 -16.21 -4.83
N LEU A 231 14.17 -15.05 -4.16
CA LEU A 231 12.96 -14.24 -4.05
C LEU A 231 12.88 -13.17 -5.14
N VAL A 232 12.98 -13.59 -6.41
CA VAL A 232 13.09 -12.70 -7.57
C VAL A 232 11.96 -11.65 -7.58
N VAL A 233 12.30 -10.40 -7.91
CA VAL A 233 11.32 -9.31 -7.95
C VAL A 233 11.09 -8.73 -9.35
N CYS A 234 9.93 -8.14 -9.56
CA CYS A 234 9.54 -7.49 -10.81
C CYS A 234 8.67 -6.23 -10.57
N GLY A 235 8.73 -5.27 -11.49
CA GLY A 235 7.92 -4.05 -11.45
C GLY A 235 6.50 -4.20 -12.02
N LYS A 236 6.22 -5.32 -12.70
CA LYS A 236 4.89 -5.71 -13.17
C LYS A 236 4.48 -6.98 -12.45
N ARG A 237 3.25 -7.02 -11.97
CA ARG A 237 2.71 -8.24 -11.36
C ARG A 237 2.80 -9.38 -12.36
N CYS A 238 3.46 -10.47 -11.98
CA CYS A 238 3.43 -11.68 -12.77
C CYS A 238 2.06 -12.35 -12.58
N ASP A 239 1.40 -12.65 -13.69
CA ASP A 239 0.15 -13.42 -13.73
C ASP A 239 0.43 -14.94 -13.75
N SER A 240 1.60 -15.36 -13.27
CA SER A 240 2.04 -16.75 -13.33
C SER A 240 1.05 -17.64 -12.56
N ALA A 241 0.44 -18.55 -13.33
CA ALA A 241 -0.58 -19.54 -12.99
C ALA A 241 -2.06 -19.19 -13.23
N GLY A 242 -2.42 -18.11 -13.95
CA GLY A 242 -3.81 -17.89 -14.35
C GLY A 242 -4.81 -17.70 -13.18
N ILE A 243 -4.29 -17.60 -11.96
CA ILE A 243 -5.03 -17.31 -10.74
C ILE A 243 -4.97 -15.81 -10.51
N PRO A 244 -6.11 -15.12 -10.38
CA PRO A 244 -6.13 -13.71 -10.05
C PRO A 244 -5.45 -13.48 -8.69
N ALA A 245 -4.28 -12.85 -8.70
CA ALA A 245 -3.56 -12.55 -7.48
C ALA A 245 -4.41 -11.63 -6.58
N LEU A 246 -4.68 -12.08 -5.35
CA LEU A 246 -5.44 -11.32 -4.36
C LEU A 246 -4.87 -9.91 -4.18
N SER A 247 -5.74 -8.97 -3.80
CA SER A 247 -5.24 -7.62 -3.53
C SER A 247 -4.31 -7.64 -2.32
N SER A 248 -3.29 -6.78 -2.33
CA SER A 248 -2.35 -6.62 -1.23
C SER A 248 -3.09 -6.22 0.06
N SER A 249 -4.08 -5.33 -0.04
CA SER A 249 -4.93 -4.99 1.12
C SER A 249 -5.68 -6.19 1.72
N LEU A 250 -6.15 -7.13 0.87
CA LEU A 250 -6.78 -8.36 1.32
C LEU A 250 -5.73 -9.29 1.95
N ASN A 251 -4.60 -9.54 1.27
CA ASN A 251 -3.49 -10.35 1.79
C ASN A 251 -3.00 -9.87 3.15
N LEU A 252 -2.87 -8.55 3.35
CA LEU A 252 -2.49 -7.96 4.64
C LEU A 252 -3.53 -8.18 5.72
N SER A 253 -4.81 -8.13 5.37
CA SER A 253 -5.90 -8.36 6.32
C SER A 253 -5.95 -9.83 6.72
N LEU A 254 -5.80 -10.73 5.75
CA LEU A 254 -5.75 -12.18 5.96
C LEU A 254 -4.51 -12.60 6.75
N GLY A 255 -3.34 -12.00 6.50
CA GLY A 255 -2.09 -12.32 7.21
C GLY A 255 -2.08 -11.97 8.72
N ARG A 256 -3.09 -11.23 9.21
CA ARG A 256 -3.27 -10.97 10.64
C ARG A 256 -3.99 -12.11 11.37
N ILE A 257 -4.69 -12.97 10.64
CA ILE A 257 -5.45 -14.09 11.18
C ILE A 257 -4.46 -15.20 11.54
N LYS A 258 -4.51 -15.68 12.79
CA LYS A 258 -3.53 -16.63 13.33
C LYS A 258 -3.92 -18.10 13.14
N GLN A 259 -5.16 -18.34 12.74
CA GLN A 259 -5.69 -19.67 12.49
C GLN A 259 -5.15 -20.27 11.17
N SER A 260 -5.14 -21.61 11.10
CA SER A 260 -4.82 -22.34 9.87
C SER A 260 -6.01 -22.30 8.92
N PHE A 261 -5.86 -21.64 7.77
CA PHE A 261 -6.89 -21.61 6.74
C PHE A 261 -6.33 -21.41 5.34
N VAL A 262 -7.10 -21.84 4.35
CA VAL A 262 -6.90 -21.52 2.94
C VAL A 262 -8.16 -20.90 2.33
N LEU A 263 -7.98 -20.10 1.29
CA LEU A 263 -9.08 -19.64 0.43
C LEU A 263 -8.97 -20.36 -0.91
N THR A 264 -10.09 -20.90 -1.41
CA THR A 264 -10.19 -21.45 -2.76
C THR A 264 -11.19 -20.65 -3.59
N ASP A 265 -10.96 -20.60 -4.91
CA ASP A 265 -11.84 -19.91 -5.84
C ASP A 265 -12.57 -20.93 -6.73
N ARG A 266 -13.88 -21.08 -6.52
CA ARG A 266 -14.71 -22.00 -7.30
C ARG A 266 -14.86 -21.58 -8.77
N HIS A 267 -14.69 -20.30 -9.07
CA HIS A 267 -14.87 -19.79 -10.44
C HIS A 267 -13.67 -20.12 -11.32
N LEU A 268 -12.60 -20.65 -10.75
CA LEU A 268 -11.44 -21.15 -11.46
C LEU A 268 -11.54 -22.67 -11.65
N PRO A 269 -10.97 -23.22 -12.75
CA PRO A 269 -10.92 -24.66 -12.98
C PRO A 269 -10.31 -25.39 -11.79
N ASP A 270 -10.97 -26.47 -11.37
CA ASP A 270 -10.51 -27.36 -10.28
C ASP A 270 -10.52 -26.75 -8.86
N MET A 271 -11.14 -25.58 -8.65
CA MET A 271 -11.25 -24.92 -7.35
C MET A 271 -9.89 -24.81 -6.61
N PRO A 272 -8.90 -24.12 -7.19
CA PRO A 272 -7.55 -24.07 -6.66
C PRO A 272 -7.47 -23.19 -5.41
N VAL A 273 -6.44 -23.43 -4.59
CA VAL A 273 -6.04 -22.55 -3.50
C VAL A 273 -5.51 -21.24 -4.07
N VAL A 274 -6.10 -20.13 -3.66
CA VAL A 274 -5.70 -18.77 -4.04
C VAL A 274 -5.03 -17.99 -2.89
N TYR A 275 -5.11 -18.52 -1.67
CA TYR A 275 -4.42 -18.01 -0.49
C TYR A 275 -4.23 -19.11 0.56
N ALA A 276 -3.10 -19.09 1.25
CA ALA A 276 -2.83 -19.95 2.40
C ALA A 276 -2.20 -19.14 3.54
N SER A 277 -2.76 -19.28 4.74
CA SER A 277 -2.24 -18.65 5.95
C SER A 277 -0.90 -19.26 6.37
N ASP A 278 -0.06 -18.49 7.06
CA ASP A 278 1.23 -19.01 7.54
C ASP A 278 1.05 -20.20 8.49
N ALA A 279 -0.02 -20.18 9.31
CA ALA A 279 -0.38 -21.30 10.18
C ALA A 279 -0.73 -22.57 9.39
N PHE A 280 -1.37 -22.46 8.22
CA PHE A 280 -1.63 -23.60 7.35
C PHE A 280 -0.35 -24.19 6.75
N LEU A 281 0.59 -23.34 6.35
CA LEU A 281 1.90 -23.79 5.86
C LEU A 281 2.67 -24.52 6.95
N SER A 282 2.70 -23.96 8.17
CA SER A 282 3.32 -24.61 9.33
C SER A 282 2.64 -25.92 9.71
N LEU A 283 1.31 -25.98 9.62
CA LEU A 283 0.55 -27.19 9.91
C LEU A 283 0.87 -28.30 8.91
N THR A 284 0.88 -28.01 7.62
CA THR A 284 0.93 -29.04 6.59
C THR A 284 2.34 -29.37 6.11
N GLY A 285 3.31 -28.48 6.36
CA GLY A 285 4.71 -28.61 5.92
C GLY A 285 4.93 -28.28 4.44
N TYR A 286 3.88 -27.90 3.70
CA TYR A 286 4.00 -27.43 2.33
C TYR A 286 4.42 -25.96 2.26
N SER A 287 5.22 -25.62 1.25
CA SER A 287 5.50 -24.22 0.95
C SER A 287 4.31 -23.58 0.24
N ARG A 288 4.23 -22.25 0.30
CA ARG A 288 3.17 -21.49 -0.37
C ARG A 288 3.22 -21.72 -1.89
N GLU A 289 4.41 -21.79 -2.45
CA GLU A 289 4.67 -21.96 -3.88
C GLU A 289 4.24 -23.33 -4.39
N GLU A 290 4.22 -24.35 -3.53
CA GLU A 290 3.80 -25.71 -3.87
C GLU A 290 2.28 -25.86 -3.94
N ILE A 291 1.53 -25.07 -3.17
CA ILE A 291 0.08 -25.27 -2.99
C ILE A 291 -0.78 -24.22 -3.67
N LEU A 292 -0.25 -23.01 -3.93
CA LEU A 292 -1.00 -22.00 -4.66
C LEU A 292 -1.28 -22.51 -6.08
N GLY A 293 -2.56 -22.56 -6.45
CA GLY A 293 -3.00 -23.13 -7.71
C GLY A 293 -3.34 -24.62 -7.70
N CYS A 294 -3.07 -25.31 -6.60
CA CYS A 294 -3.47 -26.69 -6.44
C CYS A 294 -4.83 -26.78 -5.74
N ASN A 295 -5.60 -27.82 -6.07
CA ASN A 295 -6.76 -28.20 -5.27
C ASN A 295 -6.32 -28.82 -3.94
N CYS A 296 -7.04 -28.55 -2.84
CA CYS A 296 -6.70 -29.01 -1.49
C CYS A 296 -6.59 -30.54 -1.33
N ARG A 297 -7.01 -31.34 -2.32
CA ARG A 297 -6.89 -32.81 -2.29
C ARG A 297 -5.47 -33.34 -2.14
N PHE A 298 -4.44 -32.49 -2.26
CA PHE A 298 -3.05 -32.88 -1.95
C PHE A 298 -2.87 -33.30 -0.48
N LEU A 299 -3.79 -32.91 0.42
CA LEU A 299 -3.81 -33.39 1.81
C LEU A 299 -4.45 -34.77 1.97
N ASN A 300 -5.13 -35.28 0.95
CA ASN A 300 -5.79 -36.58 1.03
C ASN A 300 -4.76 -37.72 1.00
N GLY A 301 -5.07 -38.82 1.65
CA GLY A 301 -4.26 -40.03 1.60
C GLY A 301 -5.09 -41.29 1.83
N PRO A 302 -4.44 -42.44 2.07
CA PRO A 302 -5.10 -43.75 2.06
C PRO A 302 -6.26 -43.92 3.04
N GLY A 303 -6.24 -43.20 4.17
CA GLY A 303 -7.27 -43.25 5.20
C GLY A 303 -8.30 -42.12 5.11
N THR A 304 -8.24 -41.25 4.10
CA THR A 304 -9.22 -40.18 3.92
C THR A 304 -10.55 -40.76 3.42
N SER A 305 -11.64 -40.54 4.17
CA SER A 305 -12.96 -41.07 3.82
C SER A 305 -13.56 -40.40 2.58
N LEU A 306 -13.90 -41.20 1.57
CA LEU A 306 -14.56 -40.72 0.35
C LEU A 306 -15.96 -40.16 0.63
N GLU A 307 -16.72 -40.77 1.55
CA GLU A 307 -18.08 -40.32 1.92
C GLU A 307 -18.06 -38.90 2.49
N VAL A 308 -17.05 -38.58 3.30
CA VAL A 308 -16.85 -37.24 3.86
C VAL A 308 -16.45 -36.24 2.77
N LEU A 309 -15.61 -36.64 1.81
CA LEU A 309 -15.26 -35.79 0.66
C LEU A 309 -16.49 -35.51 -0.23
N GLU A 310 -17.38 -36.48 -0.41
CA GLU A 310 -18.64 -36.30 -1.12
C GLU A 310 -19.60 -35.36 -0.36
N GLU A 311 -19.66 -35.45 0.96
CA GLU A 311 -20.40 -34.50 1.80
C GLU A 311 -19.88 -33.07 1.64
N ILE A 312 -18.55 -32.88 1.70
CA ILE A 312 -17.93 -31.58 1.47
C ILE A 312 -18.32 -31.05 0.08
N ASN A 313 -18.15 -31.85 -0.97
CA ASN A 313 -18.47 -31.45 -2.34
C ASN A 313 -19.94 -31.07 -2.52
N ARG A 314 -20.88 -31.83 -1.93
CA ARG A 314 -22.31 -31.49 -1.93
C ARG A 314 -22.57 -30.14 -1.25
N ASN A 315 -22.03 -29.92 -0.06
CA ASN A 315 -22.20 -28.66 0.68
C ASN A 315 -21.64 -27.47 -0.08
N ILE A 316 -20.44 -27.62 -0.67
CA ILE A 316 -19.86 -26.59 -1.53
C ILE A 316 -20.83 -26.34 -2.69
N CYS A 317 -21.29 -27.36 -3.45
CA CYS A 317 -22.25 -27.20 -4.56
C CYS A 317 -23.53 -26.46 -4.17
N CYS A 318 -24.04 -26.68 -2.96
CA CYS A 318 -25.21 -25.99 -2.44
C CYS A 318 -24.92 -24.62 -1.79
N GLU A 319 -23.67 -24.13 -1.85
CA GLU A 319 -23.19 -22.93 -1.15
C GLU A 319 -23.55 -22.93 0.35
N GLN A 320 -23.41 -24.09 0.99
CA GLN A 320 -23.63 -24.30 2.42
C GLN A 320 -22.30 -24.45 3.15
N ALA A 321 -22.28 -24.07 4.43
CA ALA A 321 -21.14 -24.35 5.30
C ALA A 321 -21.26 -25.76 5.90
N CYS A 322 -20.14 -26.44 6.08
CA CYS A 322 -20.09 -27.74 6.74
C CYS A 322 -18.86 -27.85 7.63
N THR A 323 -18.98 -28.62 8.70
CA THR A 323 -17.86 -29.03 9.56
C THR A 323 -17.81 -30.54 9.55
N VAL A 324 -16.65 -31.12 9.25
CA VAL A 324 -16.46 -32.57 9.16
C VAL A 324 -15.14 -32.97 9.81
N HIS A 325 -15.09 -34.21 10.30
CA HIS A 325 -13.83 -34.84 10.71
C HIS A 325 -13.31 -35.67 9.54
N LEU A 326 -12.08 -35.43 9.11
CA LEU A 326 -11.40 -36.25 8.10
C LEU A 326 -9.93 -36.46 8.47
N LEU A 327 -9.36 -37.55 7.96
CA LEU A 327 -7.93 -37.81 8.11
C LEU A 327 -7.18 -37.19 6.94
N ASN A 328 -6.28 -36.24 7.24
CA ASN A 328 -5.41 -35.58 6.28
C ASN A 328 -3.95 -35.98 6.50
N TYR A 329 -3.10 -35.71 5.50
CA TYR A 329 -1.70 -36.10 5.47
C TYR A 329 -0.83 -34.87 5.20
N ARG A 330 0.21 -34.70 6.00
CA ARG A 330 1.21 -33.64 5.79
C ARG A 330 2.17 -34.01 4.67
N LYS A 331 3.02 -33.06 4.28
CA LYS A 331 4.06 -33.26 3.26
C LYS A 331 5.02 -34.41 3.55
N ASP A 332 5.31 -34.67 4.83
CA ASP A 332 6.16 -35.77 5.28
C ASP A 332 5.44 -37.14 5.28
N GLY A 333 4.17 -37.18 4.90
CA GLY A 333 3.33 -38.37 4.88
C GLY A 333 2.68 -38.72 6.22
N LEU A 334 2.93 -37.95 7.29
CA LEU A 334 2.28 -38.19 8.58
C LEU A 334 0.80 -37.80 8.53
N ALA A 335 -0.06 -38.73 8.97
CA ALA A 335 -1.49 -38.51 9.10
C ALA A 335 -1.81 -37.65 10.32
N PHE A 336 -2.82 -36.79 10.21
CA PHE A 336 -3.37 -36.02 11.32
C PHE A 336 -4.90 -35.96 11.23
N PRO A 337 -5.63 -36.13 12.36
CA PRO A 337 -7.08 -35.92 12.40
C PRO A 337 -7.39 -34.43 12.25
N ASP A 338 -8.10 -34.07 11.18
CA ASP A 338 -8.47 -32.71 10.85
C ASP A 338 -9.95 -32.49 11.11
N LEU A 339 -10.28 -31.62 12.06
CA LEU A 339 -11.59 -31.00 12.13
C LEU A 339 -11.62 -29.88 11.10
N LEU A 340 -12.25 -30.14 9.96
CA LEU A 340 -12.29 -29.21 8.83
C LEU A 340 -13.62 -28.46 8.79
N HIS A 341 -13.55 -27.12 8.80
CA HIS A 341 -14.71 -26.26 8.54
C HIS A 341 -14.59 -25.58 7.17
N VAL A 342 -15.59 -25.77 6.32
CA VAL A 342 -15.67 -25.15 4.98
C VAL A 342 -16.85 -24.20 4.94
N SER A 343 -16.64 -22.97 4.48
CA SER A 343 -17.70 -21.95 4.41
C SER A 343 -17.58 -21.04 3.19
N PRO A 344 -18.68 -20.74 2.47
CA PRO A 344 -18.66 -19.77 1.39
C PRO A 344 -18.54 -18.33 1.91
N ILE A 345 -17.57 -17.58 1.39
CA ILE A 345 -17.35 -16.18 1.70
C ILE A 345 -17.90 -15.31 0.57
N ARG A 346 -18.94 -14.53 0.91
CA ARG A 346 -19.62 -13.63 -0.03
C ARG A 346 -18.98 -12.24 -0.03
N ASN A 347 -18.85 -11.65 -1.22
CA ASN A 347 -18.41 -10.25 -1.37
C ASN A 347 -19.56 -9.27 -1.02
N ALA A 348 -19.34 -7.96 -1.20
CA ALA A 348 -20.39 -6.96 -0.92
C ALA A 348 -21.61 -7.06 -1.85
N SER A 349 -21.49 -7.68 -3.03
CA SER A 349 -22.62 -7.93 -3.94
C SER A 349 -23.47 -9.14 -3.54
N GLY A 350 -23.07 -9.90 -2.52
CA GLY A 350 -23.75 -11.13 -2.09
C GLY A 350 -23.35 -12.39 -2.87
N LYS A 351 -22.54 -12.26 -3.92
CA LYS A 351 -21.98 -13.41 -4.65
C LYS A 351 -20.84 -14.06 -3.86
N VAL A 352 -20.74 -15.40 -3.91
CA VAL A 352 -19.60 -16.14 -3.34
C VAL A 352 -18.33 -15.75 -4.08
N ALA A 353 -17.38 -15.18 -3.36
CA ALA A 353 -16.07 -14.82 -3.88
C ALA A 353 -15.06 -15.95 -3.67
N PHE A 354 -15.09 -16.59 -2.49
CA PHE A 354 -14.17 -17.65 -2.12
C PHE A 354 -14.88 -18.70 -1.26
N HIS A 355 -14.32 -19.89 -1.15
CA HIS A 355 -14.59 -20.80 -0.03
C HIS A 355 -13.41 -20.73 0.94
N VAL A 356 -13.68 -20.51 2.23
CA VAL A 356 -12.67 -20.62 3.28
C VAL A 356 -12.69 -22.04 3.83
N TRP A 357 -11.50 -22.60 4.02
CA TRP A 357 -11.28 -23.91 4.61
C TRP A 357 -10.43 -23.69 5.85
N VAL A 358 -10.98 -23.92 7.03
CA VAL A 358 -10.30 -23.76 8.31
C VAL A 358 -9.94 -25.15 8.82
N HIS A 359 -8.65 -25.39 8.97
CA HIS A 359 -8.10 -26.69 9.37
C HIS A 359 -7.74 -26.65 10.85
N LEU A 360 -8.09 -27.68 11.59
CA LEU A 360 -7.75 -27.82 12.99
C LEU A 360 -7.31 -29.26 13.25
N ASP A 361 -6.03 -29.40 13.54
CA ASP A 361 -5.47 -30.68 13.93
C ASP A 361 -5.80 -30.98 15.39
N GLU A 362 -6.63 -32.00 15.60
CA GLU A 362 -7.12 -32.42 16.92
C GLU A 362 -6.03 -33.15 17.73
N SER A 363 -4.91 -33.55 17.12
CA SER A 363 -3.78 -34.15 17.84
C SER A 363 -2.92 -33.12 18.58
N ILE A 364 -3.02 -31.84 18.20
CA ILE A 364 -2.26 -30.75 18.82
C ILE A 364 -3.08 -30.11 19.93
N LYS A 365 -2.45 -29.83 21.08
CA LYS A 365 -3.09 -29.04 22.15
C LYS A 365 -3.19 -27.59 21.72
N HIS A 366 -4.41 -27.13 21.49
CA HIS A 366 -4.71 -25.72 21.22
C HIS A 366 -5.21 -25.03 22.49
N ASP A 367 -4.76 -23.80 22.70
CA ASP A 367 -5.36 -22.91 23.69
C ASP A 367 -6.51 -22.14 23.06
N PHE A 368 -7.73 -22.61 23.30
CA PHE A 368 -8.93 -21.98 22.77
C PHE A 368 -9.43 -20.81 23.63
N ASN A 369 -8.73 -20.41 24.70
CA ASN A 369 -9.19 -19.40 25.66
C ASN A 369 -10.63 -19.67 26.18
N GLY A 370 -10.97 -20.95 26.37
CA GLY A 370 -12.29 -21.38 26.83
C GLY A 370 -13.38 -21.47 25.75
N LEU A 371 -13.06 -21.27 24.48
CA LEU A 371 -14.00 -21.47 23.36
C LEU A 371 -14.05 -22.94 22.90
N SER A 372 -15.16 -23.35 22.29
CA SER A 372 -15.21 -24.65 21.59
C SER A 372 -14.41 -24.58 20.28
N PRO A 373 -13.91 -25.73 19.77
CA PRO A 373 -13.22 -25.81 18.48
C PRO A 373 -14.01 -25.16 17.34
N GLU A 374 -15.32 -25.39 17.28
CA GLU A 374 -16.20 -24.88 16.23
C GLU A 374 -16.32 -23.35 16.33
N VAL A 375 -16.51 -22.81 17.52
CA VAL A 375 -16.58 -21.35 17.74
C VAL A 375 -15.25 -20.69 17.37
N TRP A 376 -14.13 -21.35 17.68
CA TRP A 376 -12.81 -20.87 17.31
C TRP A 376 -12.60 -20.82 15.79
N GLN A 377 -13.03 -21.85 15.06
CA GLN A 377 -13.00 -21.88 13.59
C GLN A 377 -13.90 -20.81 12.98
N LEU A 378 -15.11 -20.63 13.51
CA LEU A 378 -16.04 -19.57 13.08
C LEU A 378 -15.47 -18.16 13.30
N GLY A 379 -14.60 -17.98 14.30
CA GLY A 379 -13.83 -16.75 14.48
C GLY A 379 -12.95 -16.42 13.27
N ALA A 380 -12.24 -17.41 12.72
CA ALA A 380 -11.44 -17.25 11.51
C ALA A 380 -12.32 -16.92 10.30
N VAL A 381 -13.44 -17.64 10.11
CA VAL A 381 -14.43 -17.35 9.05
C VAL A 381 -14.96 -15.91 9.15
N GLY A 382 -15.27 -15.46 10.37
CA GLY A 382 -15.71 -14.10 10.64
C GLY A 382 -14.68 -13.05 10.22
N ALA A 383 -13.41 -13.25 10.59
CA ALA A 383 -12.32 -12.36 10.23
C ALA A 383 -12.07 -12.32 8.71
N VAL A 384 -12.06 -13.48 8.04
CA VAL A 384 -11.95 -13.58 6.58
C VAL A 384 -13.10 -12.85 5.89
N ARG A 385 -14.34 -13.04 6.37
CA ARG A 385 -15.53 -12.38 5.81
C ARG A 385 -15.45 -10.86 5.90
N VAL A 386 -14.95 -10.32 7.01
CA VAL A 386 -14.71 -8.88 7.17
C VAL A 386 -13.64 -8.38 6.20
N ALA A 387 -12.53 -9.12 6.06
CA ALA A 387 -11.44 -8.77 5.15
C ALA A 387 -11.94 -8.72 3.68
N VAL A 388 -12.69 -9.72 3.23
CA VAL A 388 -13.22 -9.80 1.86
C VAL A 388 -14.26 -8.71 1.58
N ARG A 389 -15.17 -8.43 2.53
CA ARG A 389 -16.17 -7.36 2.36
C ARG A 389 -15.57 -5.97 2.32
N SER A 390 -14.56 -5.72 3.14
CA SER A 390 -13.86 -4.42 3.18
C SER A 390 -13.19 -4.07 1.85
N LEU A 391 -12.83 -5.08 1.05
CA LEU A 391 -12.28 -4.89 -0.28
C LEU A 391 -13.32 -4.36 -1.29
N SER A 392 -14.53 -4.89 -1.25
CA SER A 392 -15.58 -4.57 -2.23
C SER A 392 -16.24 -3.20 -1.98
N ALA A 393 -16.18 -2.67 -0.74
CA ALA A 393 -16.72 -1.36 -0.40
C ALA A 393 -15.85 -0.18 -0.91
N SER A 394 -14.59 -0.44 -1.26
CA SER A 394 -13.70 0.52 -1.91
C SER A 394 -13.72 0.24 -3.41
N GLY A 395 -14.69 0.80 -4.13
CA GLY A 395 -14.98 0.49 -5.53
C GLY A 395 -13.73 0.33 -6.41
N SER A 396 -13.53 -0.89 -6.92
CA SER A 396 -12.59 -1.21 -7.99
C SER A 396 -13.08 -2.49 -8.66
N LEU A 397 -13.72 -2.30 -9.81
CA LEU A 397 -14.10 -3.25 -10.85
C LEU A 397 -13.39 -4.61 -10.77
N LEU A 398 -14.11 -5.65 -10.34
CA LEU A 398 -13.81 -7.02 -10.73
C LEU A 398 -14.66 -7.35 -11.97
N ARG A 399 -14.00 -7.12 -13.11
CA ARG A 399 -14.26 -7.57 -14.50
C ARG A 399 -15.44 -6.96 -15.30
N PRO A 400 -15.21 -6.62 -16.58
CA PRO A 400 -16.28 -6.48 -17.56
C PRO A 400 -16.88 -7.84 -17.89
N SER A 401 -18.20 -7.86 -18.04
CA SER A 401 -18.98 -8.97 -18.60
C SER A 401 -18.46 -9.35 -19.98
N GLN A 402 -18.17 -10.64 -20.18
CA GLN A 402 -18.45 -11.31 -21.44
C GLN A 402 -19.40 -12.46 -21.16
#